data_AF-A0A815Y7W4-F1
#
_entry.id   AF-A0A815Y7W4-F1
#
_cell.length_a   1.000
_cell.length_b   1.000
_cell.length_c   1.000
_cell.angle_alpha   90.00
_cell.angle_beta   90.00
_cell.angle_gamma   90.00
#
_symmetry.space_group_name_H-M   'P 1'
#
loop_
_entity.id
_entity.type
_entity.pdbx_description
1 polymer ?
#
loop_
_entity_poly.entity_id
_entity_poly.type
_entity_poly.pdbx_seq_one_letter_code
_entity_poly.pdbx_strand_id
1 'polypeptide(L)'
;ELYSVYGDQAPSLTTVKRWSKLFREGREEIEDEELSGRPVTETTLDNIEEIRSIVNDDPHVTIAELQEHTGLSYGTVDRILSDHLELRKITARYIPKQLTDYQQNERLR
;
A
#
# COMPACT_ATOMS: atom_id res chain seq x y z
N GLU A 1 -38.03 -22.55 -0.28
CA GLU A 1 -37.52 -22.23 1.06
C GLU A 1 -36.75 -20.91 1.10
N LEU A 2 -35.63 -20.75 0.40
CA LEU A 2 -34.93 -19.44 0.38
C LEU A 2 -35.74 -18.34 -0.32
N TYR A 3 -36.30 -18.62 -1.51
CA TYR A 3 -37.12 -17.64 -2.24
C TYR A 3 -38.40 -17.24 -1.47
N SER A 4 -38.98 -18.18 -0.72
CA SER A 4 -40.17 -17.89 0.12
C SER A 4 -39.87 -16.98 1.31
N VAL A 5 -38.61 -16.87 1.75
CA VAL A 5 -38.20 -16.02 2.88
C VAL A 5 -37.57 -14.71 2.39
N TYR A 6 -36.75 -14.75 1.33
CA TYR A 6 -35.95 -13.61 0.87
C TYR A 6 -36.43 -13.00 -0.46
N GLY A 7 -37.40 -13.61 -1.13
CA GLY A 7 -37.94 -13.12 -2.41
C GLY A 7 -36.84 -12.87 -3.44
N ASP A 8 -36.86 -11.68 -4.04
CA ASP A 8 -35.90 -11.28 -5.08
C ASP A 8 -34.47 -11.07 -4.57
N GLN A 9 -34.26 -11.01 -3.25
CA GLN A 9 -32.92 -10.99 -2.64
C GLN A 9 -32.36 -12.39 -2.40
N ALA A 10 -33.12 -13.45 -2.73
CA ALA A 10 -32.64 -14.81 -2.58
C ALA A 10 -31.48 -15.09 -3.55
N PRO A 11 -30.45 -15.84 -3.10
CA PRO A 11 -29.36 -16.23 -3.97
C PRO A 11 -29.87 -17.11 -5.12
N SER A 12 -29.26 -16.96 -6.29
CA SER A 12 -29.59 -17.78 -7.45
C SER A 12 -29.38 -19.27 -7.16
N LEU A 13 -30.13 -20.14 -7.85
CA LEU A 13 -29.96 -21.59 -7.72
C LEU A 13 -28.51 -22.03 -8.02
N THR A 14 -27.83 -21.35 -8.94
CA THR A 14 -26.43 -21.60 -9.29
C THR A 14 -25.50 -21.30 -8.12
N THR A 15 -25.71 -20.18 -7.44
CA THR A 15 -24.96 -19.79 -6.23
C THR A 15 -25.14 -20.83 -5.13
N VAL A 16 -26.39 -21.25 -4.86
CA VAL A 16 -26.69 -22.27 -3.84
C VAL A 16 -26.04 -23.61 -4.16
N LYS A 17 -26.08 -24.05 -5.43
CA LYS A 17 -25.42 -25.30 -5.86
C LYS A 17 -23.90 -25.23 -5.71
N ARG A 18 -23.27 -24.09 -6.03
CA ARG A 18 -21.83 -23.87 -5.86
C ARG A 18 -21.43 -23.98 -4.39
N TRP A 19 -22.11 -23.26 -3.50
CA TRP A 19 -21.83 -23.32 -2.05
C TRP A 19 -22.08 -24.70 -1.46
N SER A 20 -23.18 -25.38 -1.85
CA SER A 20 -23.45 -26.75 -1.41
C SER A 20 -22.34 -27.73 -1.82
N LYS A 21 -21.73 -27.53 -3.00
CA LYS A 21 -20.58 -28.33 -3.43
C LYS A 21 -19.34 -28.03 -2.57
N LEU A 22 -19.00 -26.76 -2.37
CA LEU A 22 -17.84 -26.35 -1.57
C LEU A 22 -17.92 -26.87 -0.12
N PHE A 23 -19.09 -26.78 0.51
CA PHE A 23 -19.30 -27.34 1.86
C PHE A 23 -19.12 -28.86 1.88
N ARG A 24 -19.56 -29.57 0.83
CA ARG A 24 -19.35 -31.02 0.72
C ARG A 24 -17.87 -31.37 0.51
N GLU A 25 -17.12 -30.48 -0.11
CA GLU A 25 -15.67 -30.61 -0.33
C GLU A 25 -14.83 -30.20 0.90
N GLY A 26 -15.48 -29.84 2.02
CA GLY A 26 -14.82 -29.58 3.30
C GLY A 26 -14.47 -28.11 3.56
N ARG A 27 -14.94 -27.18 2.72
CA ARG A 27 -14.85 -25.75 3.06
C ARG A 27 -15.78 -25.46 4.24
N GLU A 28 -15.26 -24.82 5.29
CA GLU A 28 -16.06 -24.40 6.46
C GLU A 28 -16.27 -22.88 6.52
N GLU A 29 -15.43 -22.12 5.81
CA GLU A 29 -15.47 -20.66 5.78
C GLU A 29 -16.54 -20.13 4.82
N ILE A 30 -17.36 -19.22 5.33
CA ILE A 30 -18.40 -18.52 4.58
C ILE A 30 -17.92 -17.22 3.93
N GLU A 31 -16.77 -16.70 4.37
CA GLU A 31 -16.17 -15.49 3.82
C GLU A 31 -15.64 -15.77 2.42
N ASP A 32 -15.62 -14.75 1.56
CA ASP A 32 -15.02 -14.87 0.24
C ASP A 32 -13.51 -15.14 0.37
N GLU A 33 -12.99 -16.04 -0.47
CA GLU A 33 -11.55 -16.23 -0.58
C GLU A 33 -10.92 -14.93 -1.11
N GLU A 34 -9.63 -14.70 -0.81
CA GLU A 34 -8.89 -13.57 -1.36
C GLU A 34 -9.09 -13.52 -2.87
N LEU A 35 -9.82 -12.50 -3.32
CA LEU A 35 -10.00 -12.27 -4.75
C LEU A 35 -8.63 -11.93 -5.31
N SER A 36 -8.21 -12.66 -6.35
CA SER A 36 -7.09 -12.24 -7.17
C SER A 36 -7.48 -10.92 -7.85
N GLY A 37 -7.17 -9.80 -7.20
CA GLY A 37 -7.28 -8.49 -7.80
C GLY A 37 -6.36 -8.36 -9.01
N ARG A 38 -6.37 -7.20 -9.67
CA ARG A 38 -5.40 -6.94 -10.74
C ARG A 38 -3.98 -7.02 -10.15
N PRO A 39 -3.10 -7.90 -10.64
CA PRO A 39 -1.71 -7.89 -10.21
C PRO A 39 -1.12 -6.56 -10.63
N VAL A 40 -0.64 -5.78 -9.65
CA VAL A 40 0.08 -4.55 -9.97
C VAL A 40 1.50 -4.95 -10.33
N THR A 41 1.70 -5.26 -11.62
CA THR A 41 3.00 -5.60 -12.21
C THR A 41 4.09 -4.55 -11.97
N GLU A 42 3.71 -3.34 -11.55
CA GLU A 42 4.63 -2.23 -11.29
C GLU A 42 5.20 -2.22 -9.84
N THR A 43 4.72 -3.08 -8.94
CA THR A 43 5.29 -3.22 -7.57
C THR A 43 6.08 -4.50 -7.44
N THR A 44 7.10 -4.62 -8.28
CA THR A 44 8.14 -5.63 -8.11
C THR A 44 9.02 -5.27 -6.92
N LEU A 45 9.70 -6.28 -6.36
CA LEU A 45 10.67 -6.06 -5.27
C LEU A 45 11.79 -5.10 -5.71
N ASP A 46 12.25 -5.22 -6.95
CA ASP A 46 13.29 -4.35 -7.52
C ASP A 46 12.88 -2.86 -7.47
N ASN A 47 11.65 -2.54 -7.87
CA ASN A 47 11.14 -1.16 -7.84
C ASN A 47 10.99 -0.63 -6.40
N ILE A 48 10.63 -1.50 -5.45
CA ILE A 48 10.54 -1.14 -4.02
C ILE A 48 11.94 -0.81 -3.48
N GLU A 49 12.93 -1.66 -3.78
CA GLU A 49 14.31 -1.45 -3.33
C GLU A 49 14.95 -0.22 -3.98
N GLU A 50 14.69 0.05 -5.25
CA GLU A 50 15.16 1.24 -5.95
C GLU A 50 14.61 2.52 -5.29
N ILE A 51 13.29 2.62 -5.10
CA ILE A 51 12.67 3.76 -4.41
C ILE A 51 13.23 3.90 -2.99
N ARG A 52 13.42 2.79 -2.27
CA ARG A 52 14.00 2.80 -0.92
C ARG A 52 15.41 3.36 -0.91
N SER A 53 16.24 3.01 -1.89
CA SER A 53 17.60 3.55 -2.01
C SER A 53 17.56 5.06 -2.20
N ILE A 54 16.77 5.56 -3.16
CA ILE A 54 16.69 6.99 -3.47
C ILE A 54 16.24 7.80 -2.27
N VAL A 55 15.21 7.33 -1.54
CA VAL A 55 14.70 8.04 -0.36
C VAL A 55 15.67 8.01 0.82
N ASN A 56 16.45 6.94 0.99
CA ASN A 56 17.48 6.88 2.03
C ASN A 56 18.66 7.81 1.73
N ASP A 57 18.99 8.00 0.45
CA ASP A 57 20.04 8.91 0.00
C ASP A 57 19.61 10.38 0.15
N ASP A 58 18.37 10.73 -0.24
CA ASP A 58 17.76 12.04 0.01
C ASP A 58 16.31 11.94 0.52
N PRO A 59 16.07 12.17 1.81
CA PRO A 59 14.73 12.19 2.39
C PRO A 59 13.81 13.32 1.88
N HIS A 60 14.33 14.29 1.12
CA HIS A 60 13.56 15.42 0.59
C HIS A 60 13.09 15.21 -0.86
N VAL A 61 13.41 14.06 -1.46
CA VAL A 61 13.01 13.73 -2.84
C VAL A 61 11.49 13.79 -3.01
N THR A 62 11.06 14.37 -4.12
CA THR A 62 9.64 14.48 -4.48
C THR A 62 9.16 13.24 -5.22
N ILE A 63 7.84 13.01 -5.20
CA ILE A 63 7.22 11.94 -5.99
C ILE A 63 7.50 12.14 -7.48
N ALA A 64 7.53 13.39 -7.97
CA ALA A 64 7.81 13.67 -9.38
C ALA A 64 9.23 13.23 -9.80
N GLU A 65 10.23 13.48 -8.96
CA GLU A 65 11.61 13.01 -9.19
C GLU A 65 11.67 11.48 -9.14
N LEU A 66 11.00 10.84 -8.18
CA LEU A 66 10.92 9.38 -8.11
C LEU A 66 10.28 8.77 -9.36
N GLN A 67 9.25 9.40 -9.92
CA GLN A 67 8.63 8.96 -11.18
C GLN A 67 9.60 9.10 -12.36
N GLU A 68 10.39 10.17 -12.42
CA GLU A 68 11.39 10.37 -13.47
C GLU A 68 12.51 9.32 -13.38
N HIS A 69 12.96 9.00 -12.16
CA HIS A 69 13.99 7.99 -11.93
C HIS A 69 13.54 6.57 -12.26
N THR A 70 12.34 6.19 -11.81
CA THR A 70 11.84 4.79 -11.89
C THR A 70 10.97 4.52 -13.12
N GLY A 71 10.49 5.57 -13.81
CA GLY A 71 9.51 5.46 -14.89
C GLY A 71 8.11 5.04 -14.43
N LEU A 72 7.86 5.00 -13.13
CA LEU A 72 6.60 4.54 -12.55
C LEU A 72 5.53 5.63 -12.54
N SER A 73 4.27 5.19 -12.50
CA SER A 73 3.15 6.10 -12.32
C SER A 73 3.14 6.69 -10.91
N TYR A 74 2.60 7.90 -10.76
CA TYR A 74 2.44 8.57 -9.46
C TYR A 74 1.78 7.65 -8.43
N GLY A 75 0.69 6.98 -8.81
CA GLY A 75 -0.06 6.11 -7.89
C GLY A 75 0.73 4.87 -7.46
N THR A 76 1.61 4.35 -8.34
CA THR A 76 2.51 3.26 -7.96
C THR A 76 3.56 3.73 -6.98
N VAL A 77 4.20 4.88 -7.23
CA VAL A 77 5.20 5.46 -6.32
C VAL A 77 4.58 5.78 -4.95
N ASP A 78 3.41 6.44 -4.93
CA ASP A 78 2.68 6.78 -3.70
C ASP A 78 2.31 5.54 -2.88
N ARG A 79 1.87 4.47 -3.55
CA ARG A 79 1.59 3.18 -2.91
C ARG A 79 2.85 2.50 -2.39
N ILE A 80 3.97 2.52 -3.12
CA ILE A 80 5.23 1.96 -2.64
C ILE A 80 5.70 2.70 -1.38
N LEU A 81 5.68 4.04 -1.40
CA LEU A 81 6.06 4.86 -0.26
C LEU A 81 5.17 4.58 0.96
N SER A 82 3.84 4.52 0.78
CA SER A 82 2.89 4.40 1.89
C SER A 82 2.69 2.97 2.37
N ASP A 83 2.40 2.02 1.47
CA ASP A 83 1.98 0.67 1.84
C ASP A 83 3.15 -0.31 1.98
N HIS A 84 4.22 -0.14 1.20
CA HIS A 84 5.35 -1.09 1.17
C HIS A 84 6.52 -0.63 2.03
N LEU A 85 6.80 0.68 2.05
CA LEU A 85 7.87 1.26 2.85
C LEU A 85 7.38 1.88 4.17
N GLU A 86 6.07 1.97 4.36
CA GLU A 86 5.43 2.55 5.56
C GLU A 86 5.90 3.99 5.86
N LEU A 87 6.26 4.73 4.82
CA LEU A 87 6.75 6.10 4.94
C LEU A 87 5.60 7.11 4.94
N ARG A 88 5.84 8.23 5.63
CA ARG A 88 4.93 9.36 5.65
C ARG A 88 5.68 10.65 5.40
N LYS A 89 5.11 11.52 4.58
CA LYS A 89 5.62 12.89 4.40
C LYS A 89 5.52 13.67 5.72
N ILE A 90 6.66 14.16 6.19
CA ILE A 90 6.75 15.07 7.33
C ILE A 90 7.37 16.38 6.84
N THR A 91 6.77 17.51 7.19
CA THR A 91 7.32 18.83 6.85
C THR A 91 8.52 19.15 7.75
N ALA A 92 9.60 19.65 7.15
CA ALA A 92 10.76 20.12 7.89
C ALA A 92 10.39 21.19 8.93
N ARG A 93 11.08 21.18 10.08
CA ARG A 93 10.90 22.21 11.13
C ARG A 93 11.66 23.47 10.76
N TYR A 94 11.07 24.63 11.04
CA TYR A 94 11.76 25.90 10.85
C TYR A 94 12.95 26.02 11.82
N ILE A 95 14.11 26.39 11.29
CA ILE A 95 15.34 26.63 12.05
C ILE A 95 15.66 28.14 11.96
N PRO A 96 15.56 28.90 13.06
CA PRO A 96 15.75 30.36 13.04
C PRO A 96 17.14 30.82 12.60
N LYS A 97 18.17 30.00 12.83
CA LYS A 97 19.56 30.33 12.52
C LYS A 97 20.40 29.07 12.30
N GLN A 98 21.23 29.10 11.26
CA GLN A 98 22.31 28.14 11.06
C GLN A 98 23.45 28.46 12.02
N LEU A 99 23.76 27.53 12.92
CA LEU A 99 24.78 27.72 13.95
C LEU A 99 26.16 27.38 13.42
N THR A 100 27.15 28.18 13.80
CA THR A 100 28.56 27.83 13.60
C THR A 100 29.00 26.77 14.61
N ASP A 101 30.07 26.04 14.30
CA ASP A 101 30.63 25.02 15.20
C ASP A 101 30.93 25.58 16.59
N TYR A 102 31.45 26.82 16.65
CA TYR A 102 31.66 27.52 17.93
C TYR A 102 30.36 27.70 18.71
N GLN A 103 29.27 28.14 18.07
CA GLN A 103 27.97 28.32 18.71
C GLN A 103 27.33 27.00 19.16
N GLN A 104 27.59 25.91 18.44
CA GLN A 104 27.13 24.57 18.83
C GLN A 104 27.88 24.09 20.07
N ASN A 105 29.22 24.22 20.09
CA ASN A 105 30.05 23.82 21.22
C ASN A 105 29.71 24.57 22.51
N GLU A 106 29.43 25.87 22.44
CA GLU A 106 29.01 26.66 23.60
C GLU A 106 27.62 26.27 24.14
N ARG A 107 26.75 25.66 23.33
CA ARG A 107 25.42 25.21 23.78
C ARG A 107 25.43 23.83 24.44
N LEU A 108 26.42 23.01 24.11
CA LEU A 108 26.58 21.66 24.66
C LEU A 108 27.35 21.65 25.99
N ARG A 109 27.97 22.78 26.35
CA ARG A 109 28.77 22.98 27.55
C ARG A 109 27.89 23.28 28.76
#